data_AF-A0A0D7ADV8-F1
#
_entry.id   AF-A0A0D7ADV8-F1
#
_cell.length_a   1.000
_cell.length_b   1.000
_cell.length_c   1.000
_cell.angle_alpha   90.00
_cell.angle_beta   90.00
_cell.angle_gamma   90.00
#
_symmetry.space_group_name_H-M   'P 1'
#
loop_
_entity.id
_entity.type
_entity.pdbx_description
1 polymer ?
#
loop_
_entity_poly.entity_id
_entity_poly.type
_entity_poly.pdbx_seq_one_letter_code
_entity_poly.pdbx_strand_id
1 'polypeptide(L)'
;MTHKNAATDRRVGLFCVYCDAWTALAASDLHLYTTIPLQYAPHIRPSPHRQDLSPKDKLGCGDSYLVTDLVPPAEAQDLFKRVLNEVQWDTMHHRGGDVPRLVAVQGEVLEDGGVPLYRHPADESPPLLAFTPTVELIREHVQREVGHPLNHALIQLYRSGADYISEHSDKTIDIVRGSKIANVSLGAERAMTLYLKKDAASGVPHVRGEPRPAQRFALPHNSVFIMGPETNARWQHAVKRDRRIPTTRTAAENAEDGVRISLTFRHIGTFLTPDGKHIFGQGATGKTRETAHAVSDNTIEAEALLLAFSDENHKSNFDWDQEYGKGFDVVDLHNV
;
A
#
# COMPACT_ATOMS: atom_id res chain seq x y z
N MET A 1 10.02 -15.65 -78.93
CA MET A 1 11.17 -15.14 -78.15
C MET A 1 11.53 -16.22 -77.13
N THR A 2 12.48 -17.13 -77.36
CA THR A 2 13.97 -17.01 -77.21
C THR A 2 14.39 -16.65 -75.77
N HIS A 3 15.30 -17.36 -75.06
CA HIS A 3 16.05 -18.61 -75.34
C HIS A 3 16.74 -19.17 -74.04
N LYS A 4 16.87 -20.51 -73.93
CA LYS A 4 18.01 -21.34 -73.40
C LYS A 4 18.68 -21.13 -72.00
N ASN A 5 18.52 -22.15 -71.14
CA ASN A 5 19.51 -23.14 -70.60
C ASN A 5 20.85 -22.83 -69.86
N ALA A 6 21.18 -23.81 -68.97
CA ALA A 6 22.48 -24.22 -68.35
C ALA A 6 22.86 -23.52 -67.00
N ALA A 7 23.07 -24.20 -65.85
CA ALA A 7 24.00 -25.30 -65.44
C ALA A 7 25.46 -24.82 -65.24
N THR A 8 26.28 -25.18 -64.23
CA THR A 8 26.46 -26.46 -63.47
C THR A 8 27.13 -26.33 -62.07
N ASP A 9 26.91 -27.35 -61.22
CA ASP A 9 27.68 -27.93 -60.07
C ASP A 9 29.17 -27.54 -59.84
N ARG A 10 29.57 -27.37 -58.55
CA ARG A 10 30.69 -28.14 -57.92
C ARG A 10 30.68 -28.17 -56.37
N ARG A 11 31.07 -29.33 -55.83
CA ARG A 11 30.96 -29.85 -54.44
C ARG A 11 32.05 -29.37 -53.47
N VAL A 12 31.74 -29.40 -52.16
CA VAL A 12 32.41 -30.11 -51.01
C VAL A 12 31.95 -29.47 -49.68
N GLY A 13 31.66 -30.16 -48.55
CA GLY A 13 31.41 -31.60 -48.35
C GLY A 13 32.11 -32.26 -47.14
N LEU A 14 31.54 -32.20 -45.91
CA LEU A 14 31.88 -33.10 -44.79
C LEU A 14 30.68 -33.38 -43.85
N PHE A 15 30.72 -34.48 -43.10
CA PHE A 15 29.62 -35.13 -42.37
C PHE A 15 29.98 -35.40 -40.89
N CYS A 16 29.07 -36.05 -40.14
CA CYS A 16 29.10 -36.44 -38.70
C CYS A 16 28.84 -35.30 -37.69
N VAL A 17 27.81 -35.30 -36.82
CA VAL A 17 26.88 -36.31 -36.23
C VAL A 17 27.44 -37.12 -35.03
N TYR A 18 26.56 -37.27 -34.02
CA TYR A 18 26.61 -37.92 -32.69
C TYR A 18 26.82 -36.94 -31.52
N CYS A 19 25.86 -36.62 -30.62
CA CYS A 19 24.64 -37.28 -30.11
C CYS A 19 24.91 -38.37 -29.05
N ASP A 20 24.41 -38.11 -27.83
CA ASP A 20 24.06 -39.00 -26.69
C ASP A 20 25.13 -40.00 -26.16
N ALA A 21 25.16 -40.43 -24.90
CA ALA A 21 24.06 -40.71 -23.99
C ALA A 21 24.50 -40.82 -22.52
N TRP A 22 23.52 -40.82 -21.61
CA TRP A 22 23.67 -41.28 -20.22
C TRP A 22 23.65 -42.82 -20.15
N THR A 23 24.56 -43.46 -19.40
CA THR A 23 24.19 -44.48 -18.38
C THR A 23 25.36 -44.92 -17.48
N ALA A 24 25.05 -44.99 -16.17
CA ALA A 24 25.55 -45.88 -15.10
C ALA A 24 26.97 -46.49 -15.13
N LEU A 25 27.67 -46.37 -14.00
CA LEU A 25 28.28 -47.50 -13.27
C LEU A 25 28.48 -47.13 -11.79
N ALA A 26 28.56 -48.14 -10.91
CA ALA A 26 28.43 -47.98 -9.46
C ALA A 26 29.70 -48.34 -8.68
N ALA A 27 29.81 -47.74 -7.48
CA ALA A 27 30.52 -48.21 -6.28
C ALA A 27 32.04 -48.51 -6.36
N SER A 28 32.86 -47.62 -5.79
CA SER A 28 33.77 -47.97 -4.68
C SER A 28 34.31 -46.72 -3.96
N ASP A 29 34.92 -46.96 -2.79
CA ASP A 29 35.93 -46.15 -2.09
C ASP A 29 35.58 -44.87 -1.30
N LEU A 30 35.49 -45.13 0.02
CA LEU A 30 35.97 -44.36 1.18
C LEU A 30 36.62 -42.97 0.99
N HIS A 31 36.22 -42.07 1.91
CA HIS A 31 37.06 -41.10 2.63
C HIS A 31 37.93 -40.13 1.82
N LEU A 32 37.48 -38.86 1.74
CA LEU A 32 38.20 -37.65 2.20
C LEU A 32 37.66 -36.38 1.52
N TYR A 33 36.65 -35.72 2.09
CA TYR A 33 36.45 -34.28 1.85
C TYR A 33 36.04 -33.55 3.13
N THR A 34 37.07 -33.04 3.80
CA THR A 34 37.15 -31.79 4.56
C THR A 34 35.85 -31.05 4.89
N THR A 35 35.62 -30.87 6.20
CA THR A 35 34.73 -29.87 6.77
C THR A 35 34.98 -28.47 6.20
N ILE A 36 33.98 -27.90 5.52
CA ILE A 36 33.96 -26.47 5.16
C ILE A 36 33.62 -25.67 6.43
N PRO A 37 34.45 -24.69 6.85
CA PRO A 37 34.13 -23.87 8.03
C PRO A 37 32.89 -22.99 7.80
N LEU A 38 32.02 -22.92 8.82
CA LEU A 38 30.92 -21.96 8.93
C LEU A 38 31.44 -20.51 9.11
N GLN A 39 31.98 -19.92 8.04
CA GLN A 39 32.55 -18.55 8.08
C GLN A 39 32.18 -17.66 6.86
N TYR A 40 31.11 -17.98 6.13
CA TYR A 40 30.50 -17.04 5.16
C TYR A 40 28.97 -17.03 5.23
N ALA A 41 28.43 -16.80 6.43
CA ALA A 41 27.14 -16.13 6.54
C ALA A 41 27.36 -14.63 6.21
N PRO A 42 26.67 -14.03 5.23
CA PRO A 42 26.81 -12.61 4.97
C PRO A 42 26.32 -11.84 6.19
N HIS A 43 27.24 -11.17 6.90
CA HIS A 43 26.89 -10.23 7.96
C HIS A 43 26.11 -9.07 7.36
N ILE A 44 24.77 -9.18 7.36
CA ILE A 44 23.87 -8.05 7.15
C ILE A 44 24.11 -7.11 8.33
N ARG A 45 25.01 -6.14 8.15
CA ARG A 45 25.21 -5.08 9.13
C ARG A 45 23.88 -4.35 9.27
N PRO A 46 23.29 -4.24 10.46
CA PRO A 46 22.11 -3.38 10.64
C PRO A 46 22.51 -1.97 10.20
N SER A 47 21.70 -1.37 9.33
CA SER A 47 21.92 0.01 8.91
C SER A 47 21.81 0.90 10.16
N PRO A 48 22.79 1.79 10.44
CA PRO A 48 22.82 2.56 11.68
C PRO A 48 21.64 3.54 11.86
N HIS A 49 20.80 3.70 10.84
CA HIS A 49 19.60 4.54 10.85
C HIS A 49 18.29 3.75 10.82
N ARG A 50 18.32 2.40 10.82
CA ARG A 50 17.09 1.60 10.98
C ARG A 50 16.91 1.28 12.47
N GLN A 51 16.05 2.05 13.12
CA GLN A 51 15.50 1.69 14.42
C GLN A 51 14.29 0.78 14.19
N ASP A 52 14.33 -0.42 14.78
CA ASP A 52 13.14 -1.24 14.98
C ASP A 52 12.47 -0.75 16.28
N LEU A 53 11.31 -0.10 16.15
CA LEU A 53 10.63 0.61 17.24
C LEU A 53 9.54 -0.24 17.89
N SER A 54 9.26 0.04 19.16
CA SER A 54 8.24 -0.62 19.98
C SER A 54 6.88 0.09 19.88
N PRO A 55 5.77 -0.54 20.27
CA PRO A 55 4.44 0.10 20.22
C PRO A 55 4.32 1.40 21.02
N LYS A 56 5.14 1.58 22.08
CA LYS A 56 5.08 2.73 22.98
C LYS A 56 5.88 3.94 22.49
N ASP A 57 6.61 3.81 21.39
CA ASP A 57 7.43 4.88 20.85
C ASP A 57 6.59 5.87 20.05
N LYS A 58 6.95 7.15 20.15
CA LYS A 58 6.41 8.19 19.27
C LYS A 58 7.02 8.05 17.87
N LEU A 59 6.17 7.93 16.86
CA LEU A 59 6.53 7.65 15.47
C LEU A 59 6.46 8.91 14.60
N GLY A 60 7.22 8.90 13.50
CA GLY A 60 7.28 9.97 12.50
C GLY A 60 7.71 11.31 13.08
N CYS A 61 6.81 12.28 13.05
CA CYS A 61 6.98 13.62 13.64
C CYS A 61 6.65 13.70 15.14
N GLY A 62 6.20 12.60 15.75
CA GLY A 62 5.85 12.52 17.17
C GLY A 62 4.36 12.71 17.47
N ASP A 63 3.55 12.82 16.42
CA ASP A 63 2.08 12.86 16.40
C ASP A 63 1.44 11.50 16.07
N SER A 64 2.27 10.48 15.79
CA SER A 64 1.89 9.12 15.40
C SER A 64 2.35 8.08 16.42
N TYR A 65 1.61 6.97 16.55
CA TYR A 65 1.86 5.92 17.55
C TYR A 65 1.16 4.60 17.16
N LEU A 66 1.50 3.49 17.82
CA LEU A 66 0.92 2.17 17.60
C LEU A 66 0.19 1.70 18.85
N VAL A 67 -1.07 1.28 18.72
CA VAL A 67 -1.83 0.61 19.78
C VAL A 67 -1.90 -0.88 19.46
N THR A 68 -1.57 -1.74 20.42
CA THR A 68 -1.81 -3.19 20.33
C THR A 68 -3.08 -3.56 21.09
N ASP A 69 -3.69 -4.69 20.73
CA ASP A 69 -4.88 -5.22 21.39
C ASP A 69 -6.09 -4.26 21.30
N LEU A 70 -6.26 -3.61 20.14
CA LEU A 70 -7.27 -2.58 19.87
C LEU A 70 -8.69 -3.05 20.26
N VAL A 71 -9.11 -4.18 19.73
CA VAL A 71 -10.41 -4.78 20.06
C VAL A 71 -10.21 -5.68 21.29
N PRO A 72 -10.97 -5.52 22.38
CA PRO A 72 -10.82 -6.35 23.57
C PRO A 72 -10.99 -7.84 23.27
N PRO A 73 -10.31 -8.76 23.99
CA PRO A 73 -10.37 -10.20 23.72
C PRO A 73 -11.78 -10.82 23.70
N ALA A 74 -12.74 -10.24 24.42
CA ALA A 74 -14.14 -10.68 24.43
C ALA A 74 -14.89 -10.39 23.10
N GLU A 75 -14.41 -9.43 22.31
CA GLU A 75 -15.00 -8.99 21.05
C GLU A 75 -14.14 -9.39 19.83
N ALA A 76 -12.83 -9.59 20.04
CA ALA A 76 -11.84 -9.93 19.02
C ALA A 76 -11.86 -11.42 18.57
N GLN A 77 -12.82 -12.22 19.04
CA GLN A 77 -12.90 -13.63 18.63
C GLN A 77 -13.11 -13.75 17.11
N ASP A 78 -12.23 -14.53 16.47
CA ASP A 78 -12.20 -14.79 15.03
C ASP A 78 -12.21 -13.52 14.15
N LEU A 79 -11.75 -12.39 14.69
CA LEU A 79 -11.84 -11.05 14.07
C LEU A 79 -11.31 -11.01 12.63
N PHE A 80 -10.16 -11.65 12.39
CA PHE A 80 -9.58 -11.79 11.05
C PHE A 80 -10.52 -12.53 10.08
N LYS A 81 -11.04 -13.70 10.49
CA LYS A 81 -11.89 -14.56 9.64
C LYS A 81 -13.23 -13.90 9.35
N ARG A 82 -13.79 -13.18 10.33
CA ARG A 82 -15.01 -12.38 10.17
C ARG A 82 -14.84 -11.33 9.09
N VAL A 83 -13.80 -10.49 9.17
CA VAL A 83 -13.51 -9.48 8.11
C VAL A 83 -13.20 -10.17 6.78
N LEU A 84 -12.44 -11.28 6.77
CA LEU A 84 -12.12 -12.02 5.54
C LEU A 84 -13.37 -12.52 4.79
N ASN A 85 -14.40 -12.95 5.52
CA ASN A 85 -15.63 -13.51 4.96
C ASN A 85 -16.74 -12.48 4.70
N GLU A 86 -16.76 -11.37 5.45
CA GLU A 86 -17.78 -10.30 5.29
C GLU A 86 -17.45 -9.32 4.17
N VAL A 87 -16.17 -9.03 3.94
CA VAL A 87 -15.72 -8.03 2.96
C VAL A 87 -15.79 -8.60 1.54
N GLN A 88 -16.39 -7.84 0.62
CA GLN A 88 -16.41 -8.15 -0.80
C GLN A 88 -15.09 -7.70 -1.43
N TRP A 89 -14.21 -8.67 -1.73
CA TRP A 89 -12.87 -8.42 -2.26
C TRP A 89 -12.86 -8.25 -3.78
N ASP A 90 -12.21 -7.19 -4.25
CA ASP A 90 -12.05 -6.88 -5.68
C ASP A 90 -10.57 -6.70 -6.07
N THR A 91 -10.29 -6.70 -7.37
CA THR A 91 -8.96 -6.44 -7.93
C THR A 91 -8.87 -5.00 -8.41
N MET A 92 -7.86 -4.27 -7.93
CA MET A 92 -7.58 -2.90 -8.36
C MET A 92 -6.55 -2.89 -9.48
N HIS A 93 -6.70 -2.00 -10.46
CA HIS A 93 -5.74 -1.81 -11.54
C HIS A 93 -4.89 -0.54 -11.32
N HIS A 94 -3.65 -0.56 -11.82
CA HIS A 94 -2.77 0.61 -11.93
C HIS A 94 -2.10 0.60 -13.32
N ARG A 95 -1.57 1.76 -13.74
CA ARG A 95 -0.84 1.94 -15.01
C ARG A 95 0.40 1.04 -15.07
N GLY A 96 0.21 -0.16 -15.62
CA GLY A 96 1.21 -1.23 -15.66
C GLY A 96 0.75 -2.62 -15.20
N GLY A 97 -0.49 -2.76 -14.72
CA GLY A 97 -1.13 -4.05 -14.38
C GLY A 97 -1.80 -4.07 -12.99
N ASP A 98 -2.24 -5.26 -12.60
CA ASP A 98 -2.96 -5.49 -11.34
C ASP A 98 -2.16 -5.02 -10.12
N VAL A 99 -2.85 -4.36 -9.20
CA VAL A 99 -2.33 -4.05 -7.88
C VAL A 99 -2.14 -5.36 -7.11
N PRO A 100 -0.95 -5.62 -6.52
CA PRO A 100 -0.62 -6.91 -5.91
C PRO A 100 -1.16 -7.00 -4.48
N ARG A 101 -2.50 -6.98 -4.37
CA ARG A 101 -3.35 -7.14 -3.18
C ARG A 101 -4.80 -6.98 -3.62
N LEU A 102 -5.74 -7.73 -3.04
CA LEU A 102 -7.17 -7.44 -3.24
C LEU A 102 -7.59 -6.26 -2.35
N VAL A 103 -8.64 -5.56 -2.74
CA VAL A 103 -9.11 -4.34 -2.08
C VAL A 103 -10.61 -4.37 -1.87
N ALA A 104 -11.11 -3.52 -0.97
CA ALA A 104 -12.50 -3.13 -0.88
C ALA A 104 -12.59 -1.71 -0.32
N VAL A 105 -13.66 -0.98 -0.65
CA VAL A 105 -13.95 0.32 -0.05
C VAL A 105 -15.25 0.19 0.75
N GLN A 106 -15.22 0.60 2.01
CA GLN A 106 -16.42 0.67 2.85
C GLN A 106 -16.55 2.05 3.48
N GLY A 107 -17.78 2.48 3.75
CA GLY A 107 -18.05 3.76 4.37
C GLY A 107 -19.45 3.90 4.95
N GLU A 108 -19.67 5.06 5.53
CA GLU A 108 -20.96 5.52 6.04
C GLU A 108 -21.80 6.05 4.88
N VAL A 109 -22.99 5.48 4.69
CA VAL A 109 -23.99 6.01 3.74
C VAL A 109 -24.83 7.04 4.50
N LEU A 110 -24.86 8.26 4.00
CA LEU A 110 -25.61 9.38 4.58
C LEU A 110 -27.13 9.13 4.50
N GLU A 111 -27.91 9.84 5.33
CA GLU A 111 -29.39 9.70 5.37
C GLU A 111 -30.07 9.94 4.02
N ASP A 112 -29.47 10.77 3.16
CA ASP A 112 -29.97 11.07 1.82
C ASP A 112 -29.52 10.05 0.75
N GLY A 113 -28.66 9.10 1.10
CA GLY A 113 -27.99 8.16 0.21
C GLY A 113 -26.63 8.63 -0.33
N GLY A 114 -26.13 9.80 0.08
CA GLY A 114 -24.79 10.27 -0.28
C GLY A 114 -23.68 9.44 0.36
N VAL A 115 -22.47 9.48 -0.21
CA VAL A 115 -21.33 8.66 0.25
C VAL A 115 -20.03 9.45 0.29
N PRO A 116 -19.11 9.18 1.24
CA PRO A 116 -17.80 9.83 1.29
C PRO A 116 -16.89 9.36 0.14
N LEU A 117 -16.16 10.29 -0.45
CA LEU A 117 -15.24 10.05 -1.56
C LEU A 117 -13.79 10.28 -1.12
N TYR A 118 -12.91 9.32 -1.34
CA TYR A 118 -11.47 9.46 -1.14
C TYR A 118 -10.72 9.28 -2.47
N ARG A 119 -10.24 10.38 -3.06
CA ARG A 119 -9.47 10.37 -4.30
C ARG A 119 -7.97 10.21 -4.03
N HIS A 120 -7.33 9.45 -4.91
CA HIS A 120 -5.88 9.24 -4.92
C HIS A 120 -5.41 8.88 -6.34
N PRO A 121 -4.10 8.92 -6.67
CA PRO A 121 -3.60 8.75 -8.05
C PRO A 121 -3.57 7.27 -8.51
N ALA A 122 -4.63 6.53 -8.23
CA ALA A 122 -4.88 5.24 -8.85
C ALA A 122 -5.81 5.41 -10.06
N ASP A 123 -5.87 4.37 -10.89
CA ASP A 123 -6.78 4.33 -12.03
C ASP A 123 -8.23 4.18 -11.54
N GLU A 124 -8.61 3.00 -11.02
CA GLU A 124 -9.99 2.73 -10.55
C GLU A 124 -10.02 2.45 -9.04
N SER A 125 -11.06 2.89 -8.35
CA SER A 125 -11.38 2.43 -6.99
C SER A 125 -12.66 1.60 -7.00
N PRO A 126 -12.74 0.48 -6.25
CA PRO A 126 -13.99 -0.27 -6.10
C PRO A 126 -15.12 0.61 -5.56
N PRO A 127 -16.39 0.29 -5.86
CA PRO A 127 -17.53 1.01 -5.30
C PRO A 127 -17.51 0.98 -3.77
N LEU A 128 -17.88 2.09 -3.15
CA LEU A 128 -18.05 2.17 -1.70
C LEU A 128 -19.30 1.38 -1.29
N LEU A 129 -19.11 0.40 -0.41
CA LEU A 129 -20.19 -0.34 0.24
C LEU A 129 -20.40 0.13 1.68
N ALA A 130 -21.54 -0.20 2.29
CA ALA A 130 -21.72 0.03 3.72
C ALA A 130 -20.69 -0.78 4.54
N PHE A 131 -20.30 -0.28 5.72
CA PHE A 131 -19.49 -1.05 6.66
C PHE A 131 -20.18 -2.38 7.03
N THR A 132 -19.43 -3.49 6.97
CA THR A 132 -19.94 -4.77 7.47
C THR A 132 -19.91 -4.79 9.01
N PRO A 133 -20.69 -5.65 9.69
CA PRO A 133 -20.80 -5.62 11.15
C PRO A 133 -19.46 -5.69 11.90
N THR A 134 -18.48 -6.42 11.37
CA THR A 134 -17.15 -6.51 11.99
C THR A 134 -16.25 -5.31 11.66
N VAL A 135 -16.39 -4.71 10.48
CA VAL A 135 -15.65 -3.48 10.14
C VAL A 135 -16.20 -2.30 10.94
N GLU A 136 -17.52 -2.24 11.15
CA GLU A 136 -18.18 -1.25 12.00
C GLU A 136 -17.74 -1.38 13.46
N LEU A 137 -17.70 -2.60 14.01
CA LEU A 137 -17.15 -2.87 15.35
C LEU A 137 -15.72 -2.32 15.49
N ILE A 138 -14.85 -2.61 14.52
CA ILE A 138 -13.48 -2.08 14.51
C ILE A 138 -13.49 -0.55 14.44
N ARG A 139 -14.33 0.05 13.57
CA ARG A 139 -14.49 1.50 13.42
C ARG A 139 -14.81 2.17 14.75
N GLU A 140 -15.74 1.63 15.54
CA GLU A 140 -16.08 2.14 16.87
C GLU A 140 -14.88 2.15 17.82
N HIS A 141 -14.09 1.07 17.85
CA HIS A 141 -12.87 1.01 18.68
C HIS A 141 -11.83 2.03 18.22
N VAL A 142 -11.61 2.17 16.91
CA VAL A 142 -10.67 3.17 16.39
C VAL A 142 -11.15 4.62 16.64
N GLN A 143 -12.45 4.91 16.48
CA GLN A 143 -13.00 6.25 16.75
C GLN A 143 -12.78 6.68 18.20
N ARG A 144 -12.87 5.73 19.15
CA ARG A 144 -12.57 5.96 20.57
C ARG A 144 -11.07 6.27 20.80
N GLU A 145 -10.16 5.62 20.09
CA GLU A 145 -8.71 5.89 20.16
C GLU A 145 -8.32 7.24 19.52
N VAL A 146 -8.93 7.63 18.38
CA VAL A 146 -8.56 8.88 17.69
C VAL A 146 -9.33 10.12 18.16
N GLY A 147 -10.46 9.95 18.83
CA GLY A 147 -11.29 11.03 19.37
C GLY A 147 -12.05 11.84 18.31
N HIS A 148 -12.23 11.30 17.10
CA HIS A 148 -12.99 11.93 16.01
C HIS A 148 -13.71 10.88 15.14
N PRO A 149 -14.72 11.28 14.34
CA PRO A 149 -15.41 10.38 13.43
C PRO A 149 -14.49 9.75 12.38
N LEU A 150 -14.88 8.58 11.87
CA LEU A 150 -14.24 7.87 10.76
C LEU A 150 -15.36 7.30 9.89
N ASN A 151 -15.57 7.83 8.69
CA ASN A 151 -16.70 7.50 7.81
C ASN A 151 -16.29 6.73 6.55
N HIS A 152 -15.00 6.40 6.38
CA HIS A 152 -14.48 5.69 5.22
C HIS A 152 -13.33 4.75 5.63
N ALA A 153 -13.26 3.56 5.02
CA ALA A 153 -12.14 2.63 5.11
C ALA A 153 -11.72 2.10 3.73
N LEU A 154 -10.43 2.19 3.42
CA LEU A 154 -9.81 1.38 2.37
C LEU A 154 -9.30 0.08 2.99
N ILE A 155 -9.90 -1.05 2.62
CA ILE A 155 -9.57 -2.39 3.12
C ILE A 155 -8.69 -3.09 2.08
N GLN A 156 -7.64 -3.78 2.52
CA GLN A 156 -6.63 -4.37 1.64
C GLN A 156 -6.19 -5.75 2.15
N LEU A 157 -6.35 -6.78 1.31
CA LEU A 157 -5.93 -8.16 1.58
C LEU A 157 -4.57 -8.44 0.95
N TYR A 158 -3.57 -8.62 1.81
CA TYR A 158 -2.24 -9.10 1.46
C TYR A 158 -2.26 -10.62 1.57
N ARG A 159 -2.40 -11.33 0.45
CA ARG A 159 -2.54 -12.79 0.37
C ARG A 159 -1.27 -13.54 0.76
N SER A 160 -0.13 -12.85 0.78
CA SER A 160 1.15 -13.39 1.24
C SER A 160 2.19 -12.29 1.48
N GLY A 161 3.40 -12.69 1.87
CA GLY A 161 4.60 -11.84 1.86
C GLY A 161 4.96 -11.21 0.50
N ALA A 162 4.45 -11.76 -0.62
CA ALA A 162 4.72 -11.21 -1.96
C ALA A 162 3.91 -9.94 -2.28
N ASP A 163 2.74 -9.78 -1.67
CA ASP A 163 1.88 -8.60 -1.77
C ASP A 163 2.48 -7.44 -0.95
N TYR A 164 2.35 -6.21 -1.46
CA TYR A 164 3.04 -5.03 -0.91
C TYR A 164 2.35 -3.71 -1.30
N ILE A 165 2.79 -2.62 -0.67
CA ILE A 165 2.50 -1.25 -1.09
C ILE A 165 3.80 -0.42 -1.08
N SER A 166 4.00 0.38 -2.13
CA SER A 166 5.19 1.21 -2.33
C SER A 166 5.25 2.40 -1.37
N GLU A 167 6.37 3.13 -1.37
CA GLU A 167 6.56 4.35 -0.56
C GLU A 167 5.64 5.48 -1.05
N HIS A 168 4.69 5.91 -0.22
CA HIS A 168 3.70 6.95 -0.54
C HIS A 168 3.23 7.73 0.70
N SER A 169 2.59 8.87 0.50
CA SER A 169 1.78 9.56 1.53
C SER A 169 0.30 9.54 1.10
N ASP A 170 -0.60 9.39 2.07
CA ASP A 170 -2.05 9.47 1.84
C ASP A 170 -2.44 10.88 1.39
N LYS A 171 -3.48 11.00 0.55
CA LYS A 171 -3.86 12.28 -0.08
C LYS A 171 -4.85 13.04 0.79
N THR A 172 -4.52 14.27 1.15
CA THR A 172 -5.28 15.03 2.15
C THR A 172 -6.36 15.94 1.57
N ILE A 173 -6.58 15.95 0.25
CA ILE A 173 -7.65 16.74 -0.38
C ILE A 173 -9.03 16.43 0.22
N ASP A 174 -9.35 15.14 0.39
CA ASP A 174 -10.66 14.67 0.87
C ASP A 174 -10.68 14.30 2.35
N ILE A 175 -9.51 14.20 3.00
CA ILE A 175 -9.40 13.89 4.43
C ILE A 175 -9.64 15.19 5.23
N VAL A 176 -10.59 15.18 6.16
CA VAL A 176 -10.92 16.34 7.02
C VAL A 176 -9.65 16.86 7.69
N ARG A 177 -9.32 18.13 7.45
CA ARG A 177 -8.08 18.74 7.94
C ARG A 177 -7.90 18.56 9.45
N GLY A 178 -6.71 18.14 9.86
CA GLY A 178 -6.34 17.89 11.26
C GLY A 178 -6.78 16.53 11.81
N SER A 179 -7.59 15.75 11.09
CA SER A 179 -7.89 14.37 11.48
C SER A 179 -6.69 13.43 11.31
N LYS A 180 -6.73 12.30 12.02
CA LYS A 180 -5.73 11.24 11.99
C LYS A 180 -6.18 10.14 11.03
N ILE A 181 -5.20 9.43 10.47
CA ILE A 181 -5.41 8.24 9.63
C ILE A 181 -5.09 7.02 10.47
N ALA A 182 -5.94 6.00 10.45
CA ALA A 182 -5.78 4.83 11.31
C ALA A 182 -5.69 3.54 10.49
N ASN A 183 -4.55 2.85 10.57
CA ASN A 183 -4.29 1.61 9.86
C ASN A 183 -4.36 0.40 10.81
N VAL A 184 -5.51 -0.27 10.83
CA VAL A 184 -5.71 -1.52 11.59
C VAL A 184 -5.08 -2.70 10.84
N SER A 185 -4.48 -3.62 11.58
CA SER A 185 -3.82 -4.83 11.05
C SER A 185 -4.39 -6.09 11.68
N LEU A 186 -4.83 -7.04 10.85
CA LEU A 186 -5.35 -8.35 11.25
C LEU A 186 -4.62 -9.46 10.48
N GLY A 187 -4.48 -10.63 11.11
CA GLY A 187 -3.78 -11.78 10.55
C GLY A 187 -2.27 -11.71 10.74
N ALA A 188 -1.50 -12.10 9.71
CA ALA A 188 -0.04 -12.18 9.74
C ALA A 188 0.62 -10.83 10.06
N GLU A 189 1.58 -10.84 10.97
CA GLU A 189 2.41 -9.68 11.28
C GLU A 189 3.24 -9.26 10.06
N ARG A 190 3.23 -7.97 9.75
CA ARG A 190 4.07 -7.35 8.72
C ARG A 190 4.71 -6.08 9.28
N ALA A 191 5.85 -5.68 8.72
CA ALA A 191 6.47 -4.43 9.12
C ALA A 191 6.06 -3.27 8.21
N MET A 192 5.61 -2.16 8.81
CA MET A 192 5.57 -0.87 8.14
C MET A 192 6.95 -0.22 8.20
N THR A 193 7.28 0.60 7.22
CA THR A 193 8.45 1.49 7.30
C THR A 193 8.05 2.90 6.88
N LEU A 194 8.30 3.86 7.75
CA LEU A 194 8.23 5.29 7.45
C LEU A 194 9.58 5.75 6.92
N TYR A 195 9.57 6.61 5.91
CA TYR A 195 10.75 7.24 5.32
C TYR A 195 10.54 8.75 5.24
N LEU A 196 11.45 9.53 5.83
CA LEU A 196 11.40 10.99 5.77
C LEU A 196 11.46 11.44 4.31
N LYS A 197 10.62 12.39 3.86
CA LYS A 197 10.65 12.89 2.47
C LYS A 197 12.03 13.48 2.12
N LYS A 198 12.41 13.39 0.84
CA LYS A 198 13.80 13.68 0.39
C LYS A 198 14.19 15.15 0.59
N ASP A 199 13.24 16.06 0.44
CA ASP A 199 13.38 17.48 0.68
C ASP A 199 13.56 17.76 2.19
N ALA A 200 12.72 17.17 3.06
CA ALA A 200 12.85 17.25 4.51
C ALA A 200 14.19 16.70 5.02
N ALA A 201 14.69 15.63 4.40
CA ALA A 201 16.00 15.06 4.73
C ALA A 201 17.17 15.99 4.34
N SER A 202 16.98 16.90 3.39
CA SER A 202 18.02 17.85 2.95
C SER A 202 18.30 18.97 3.96
N GLY A 203 17.38 19.21 4.92
CA GLY A 203 17.56 20.14 6.03
C GLY A 203 18.09 19.49 7.32
N VAL A 204 18.23 18.15 7.35
CA VAL A 204 18.88 17.42 8.43
C VAL A 204 20.39 17.40 8.16
N PRO A 205 21.29 17.52 9.17
CA PRO A 205 22.72 17.32 8.99
C PRO A 205 23.02 15.88 8.54
N HIS A 206 23.05 15.67 7.22
CA HIS A 206 23.11 14.34 6.61
C HIS A 206 24.45 14.16 5.90
N VAL A 207 25.21 13.13 6.28
CA VAL A 207 26.53 12.90 5.66
C VAL A 207 26.32 12.39 4.23
N ARG A 208 27.07 12.95 3.26
CA ARG A 208 27.01 12.51 1.86
C ARG A 208 27.26 11.00 1.76
N GLY A 209 26.22 10.25 1.40
CA GLY A 209 26.26 8.79 1.25
C GLY A 209 25.46 8.01 2.29
N GLU A 210 24.96 8.65 3.36
CA GLU A 210 24.08 7.99 4.32
C GLU A 210 22.67 7.74 3.74
N PRO A 211 21.99 6.66 4.13
CA PRO A 211 20.62 6.39 3.68
C PRO A 211 19.60 7.35 4.30
N ARG A 212 18.54 7.64 3.54
CA ARG A 212 17.38 8.46 3.97
C ARG A 212 16.85 8.00 5.34
N PRO A 213 16.64 8.90 6.33
CA PRO A 213 16.10 8.54 7.65
C PRO A 213 14.82 7.72 7.55
N ALA A 214 14.75 6.63 8.31
CA ALA A 214 13.66 5.67 8.25
C ALA A 214 13.37 5.03 9.60
N GLN A 215 12.09 4.82 9.90
CA GLN A 215 11.62 4.11 11.09
C GLN A 215 10.88 2.85 10.67
N ARG A 216 11.18 1.70 11.29
CA ARG A 216 10.52 0.44 11.01
C ARG A 216 9.89 -0.10 12.28
N PHE A 217 8.67 -0.63 12.18
CA PHE A 217 7.98 -1.25 13.30
C PHE A 217 7.08 -2.37 12.80
N ALA A 218 6.81 -3.32 13.69
CA ALA A 218 5.86 -4.40 13.43
C ALA A 218 4.42 -3.88 13.49
N LEU A 219 3.53 -4.54 12.75
CA LEU A 219 2.08 -4.40 12.84
C LEU A 219 1.50 -5.75 13.26
N PRO A 220 1.40 -6.03 14.58
CA PRO A 220 0.82 -7.27 15.09
C PRO A 220 -0.64 -7.44 14.68
N HIS A 221 -1.15 -8.67 14.83
CA HIS A 221 -2.59 -8.93 14.80
C HIS A 221 -3.32 -8.05 15.84
N ASN A 222 -4.51 -7.53 15.48
CA ASN A 222 -5.34 -6.66 16.34
C ASN A 222 -4.57 -5.41 16.85
N SER A 223 -3.73 -4.83 16.00
CA SER A 223 -3.07 -3.55 16.25
C SER A 223 -3.61 -2.45 15.34
N VAL A 224 -3.48 -1.20 15.76
CA VAL A 224 -3.73 -0.02 14.93
C VAL A 224 -2.58 0.97 14.99
N PHE A 225 -2.03 1.29 13.82
CA PHE A 225 -1.09 2.39 13.67
C PHE A 225 -1.88 3.69 13.41
N ILE A 226 -1.78 4.63 14.33
CA ILE A 226 -2.38 5.96 14.23
C ILE A 226 -1.34 6.91 13.65
N MET A 227 -1.59 7.38 12.43
CA MET A 227 -0.76 8.34 11.73
C MET A 227 -1.35 9.75 11.87
N GLY A 228 -0.57 10.67 12.42
CA GLY A 228 -0.93 12.09 12.51
C GLY A 228 -0.62 12.88 11.22
N PRO A 229 -1.21 14.08 11.08
CA PRO A 229 -1.10 14.87 9.86
C PRO A 229 0.31 15.38 9.58
N GLU A 230 1.12 15.70 10.60
CA GLU A 230 2.51 16.11 10.39
C GLU A 230 3.37 14.96 9.88
N THR A 231 3.12 13.74 10.39
CA THR A 231 3.78 12.54 9.89
C THR A 231 3.40 12.26 8.43
N ASN A 232 2.12 12.31 8.06
CA ASN A 232 1.73 12.10 6.65
C ASN A 232 2.31 13.19 5.71
N ALA A 233 2.37 14.44 6.20
CA ALA A 233 2.96 15.55 5.45
C ALA A 233 4.47 15.41 5.24
N ARG A 234 5.23 14.88 6.21
CA ARG A 234 6.71 14.88 6.18
C ARG A 234 7.33 13.51 5.90
N TRP A 235 6.58 12.42 6.02
CA TRP A 235 7.03 11.05 5.82
C TRP A 235 6.19 10.35 4.75
N GLN A 236 6.83 9.40 4.04
CA GLN A 236 6.17 8.40 3.21
C GLN A 236 6.17 7.07 3.97
N HIS A 237 5.17 6.23 3.75
CA HIS A 237 5.03 4.94 4.39
C HIS A 237 4.94 3.80 3.36
N ALA A 238 5.37 2.60 3.74
CA ALA A 238 5.34 1.41 2.90
C ALA A 238 5.20 0.13 3.74
N VAL A 239 4.58 -0.91 3.15
CA VAL A 239 4.66 -2.30 3.62
C VAL A 239 5.38 -3.09 2.53
N LYS A 240 6.64 -3.44 2.78
CA LYS A 240 7.52 -4.05 1.76
C LYS A 240 7.27 -5.56 1.63
N ARG A 241 7.61 -6.10 0.45
CA ARG A 241 7.58 -7.55 0.21
C ARG A 241 8.47 -8.27 1.22
N ASP A 242 7.97 -9.35 1.80
CA ASP A 242 8.76 -10.29 2.59
C ASP A 242 8.95 -11.59 1.79
N ARG A 243 10.20 -11.84 1.40
CA ARG A 243 10.61 -13.00 0.60
C ARG A 243 11.37 -14.03 1.43
N ARG A 244 11.43 -13.88 2.78
CA ARG A 244 11.94 -14.92 3.67
C ARG A 244 11.12 -16.20 3.50
N ILE A 245 11.77 -17.35 3.60
CA ILE A 245 11.08 -18.65 3.69
C ILE A 245 10.28 -18.72 5.01
N PRO A 246 9.10 -19.38 5.06
CA PRO A 246 8.26 -19.38 6.26
C PRO A 246 8.98 -19.87 7.53
N THR A 247 9.92 -20.80 7.39
CA THR A 247 10.72 -21.35 8.51
C THR A 247 11.70 -20.36 9.13
N THR A 248 11.93 -19.17 8.54
CA THR A 248 12.75 -18.09 9.12
C THR A 248 11.93 -16.87 9.54
N ARG A 249 10.61 -17.06 9.69
CA ARG A 249 9.66 -16.07 10.20
C ARG A 249 9.15 -16.49 11.59
N THR A 250 8.67 -15.53 12.37
CA THR A 250 8.05 -15.81 13.68
C THR A 250 6.68 -16.48 13.52
N ALA A 251 6.12 -16.98 14.63
CA ALA A 251 4.75 -17.49 14.63
C ALA A 251 3.72 -16.40 14.26
N ALA A 252 3.92 -15.15 14.68
CA ALA A 252 3.05 -14.03 14.33
C ALA A 252 3.15 -13.65 12.84
N GLU A 253 4.35 -13.69 12.26
CA GLU A 253 4.61 -13.45 10.83
C GLU A 253 4.09 -14.58 9.91
N ASN A 254 3.78 -15.75 10.47
CA ASN A 254 3.19 -16.90 9.79
C ASN A 254 1.70 -17.16 10.17
N ALA A 255 1.10 -16.34 11.04
CA ALA A 255 -0.29 -16.49 11.44
C ALA A 255 -1.23 -16.36 10.23
N GLU A 256 -2.37 -17.06 10.26
CA GLU A 256 -3.35 -17.08 9.15
C GLU A 256 -2.68 -17.38 7.79
N ASP A 257 -1.78 -18.37 7.77
CA ASP A 257 -0.97 -18.79 6.60
C ASP A 257 -0.15 -17.67 5.92
N GLY A 258 0.17 -16.60 6.67
CA GLY A 258 0.90 -15.44 6.16
C GLY A 258 0.00 -14.40 5.44
N VAL A 259 -1.33 -14.53 5.56
CA VAL A 259 -2.32 -13.58 5.04
C VAL A 259 -2.54 -12.45 6.04
N ARG A 260 -2.53 -11.20 5.57
CA ARG A 260 -2.81 -10.00 6.38
C ARG A 260 -3.94 -9.17 5.76
N ILE A 261 -4.90 -8.76 6.59
CA ILE A 261 -5.87 -7.70 6.25
C ILE A 261 -5.38 -6.38 6.86
N SER A 262 -5.50 -5.30 6.07
CA SER A 262 -5.29 -3.93 6.50
C SER A 262 -6.59 -3.15 6.34
N LEU A 263 -6.99 -2.38 7.34
CA LEU A 263 -8.12 -1.44 7.23
C LEU A 263 -7.57 -0.03 7.48
N THR A 264 -7.52 0.82 6.45
CA THR A 264 -7.12 2.23 6.59
C THR A 264 -8.36 3.11 6.71
N PHE A 265 -8.74 3.43 7.94
CA PHE A 265 -9.85 4.34 8.25
C PHE A 265 -9.42 5.80 8.12
N ARG A 266 -10.33 6.64 7.62
CA ARG A 266 -10.16 8.08 7.41
C ARG A 266 -11.44 8.82 7.80
N HIS A 267 -11.30 10.08 8.22
CA HIS A 267 -12.41 11.02 8.29
C HIS A 267 -12.43 11.80 6.97
N ILE A 268 -13.44 11.57 6.15
CA ILE A 268 -13.59 12.15 4.82
C ILE A 268 -14.61 13.29 4.84
N GLY A 269 -14.22 14.41 4.25
CA GLY A 269 -15.02 15.64 4.17
C GLY A 269 -15.50 15.97 2.76
N THR A 270 -15.26 15.10 1.77
CA THR A 270 -15.76 15.21 0.40
C THR A 270 -16.75 14.08 0.13
N PHE A 271 -17.84 14.38 -0.57
CA PHE A 271 -18.97 13.47 -0.73
C PHE A 271 -19.50 13.47 -2.15
N LEU A 272 -20.02 12.33 -2.57
CA LEU A 272 -20.86 12.19 -3.75
C LEU A 272 -22.34 12.11 -3.34
N THR A 273 -23.18 12.66 -4.20
CA THR A 273 -24.64 12.50 -4.16
C THR A 273 -25.07 11.08 -4.55
N PRO A 274 -26.30 10.65 -4.22
CA PRO A 274 -26.73 9.26 -4.39
C PRO A 274 -26.73 8.73 -5.83
N ASP A 275 -26.80 9.63 -6.82
CA ASP A 275 -26.72 9.27 -8.25
C ASP A 275 -25.28 9.26 -8.80
N GLY A 276 -24.29 9.61 -7.96
CA GLY A 276 -22.88 9.71 -8.32
C GLY A 276 -22.53 10.91 -9.21
N LYS A 277 -23.48 11.78 -9.55
CA LYS A 277 -23.28 12.83 -10.58
C LYS A 277 -22.87 14.18 -10.03
N HIS A 278 -23.05 14.42 -8.74
CA HIS A 278 -22.63 15.66 -8.10
C HIS A 278 -21.73 15.40 -6.91
N ILE A 279 -20.71 16.24 -6.77
CA ILE A 279 -19.69 16.21 -5.72
C ILE A 279 -19.78 17.49 -4.87
N PHE A 280 -19.53 17.36 -3.57
CA PHE A 280 -19.45 18.49 -2.65
C PHE A 280 -18.51 18.22 -1.47
N GLY A 281 -18.22 19.26 -0.69
CA GLY A 281 -17.43 19.18 0.55
C GLY A 281 -16.02 19.78 0.42
N GLN A 282 -15.12 19.37 1.31
CA GLN A 282 -13.79 19.98 1.49
C GLN A 282 -12.99 20.04 0.19
N GLY A 283 -12.86 18.89 -0.49
CA GLY A 283 -12.06 18.72 -1.69
C GLY A 283 -12.78 19.04 -3.00
N ALA A 284 -14.09 19.31 -2.97
CA ALA A 284 -14.87 19.76 -4.13
C ALA A 284 -14.80 21.30 -4.27
N THR A 285 -15.18 21.87 -5.41
CA THR A 285 -15.33 23.33 -5.52
C THR A 285 -16.53 23.81 -4.69
N GLY A 286 -17.65 23.08 -4.80
CA GLY A 286 -18.85 23.23 -3.97
C GLY A 286 -18.66 22.72 -2.56
N LYS A 287 -18.61 23.60 -1.56
CA LYS A 287 -18.25 23.21 -0.18
C LYS A 287 -19.42 22.63 0.64
N THR A 288 -20.67 22.82 0.21
CA THR A 288 -21.88 22.27 0.84
C THR A 288 -22.77 21.54 -0.17
N ARG A 289 -23.72 20.74 0.31
CA ARG A 289 -24.67 19.96 -0.51
C ARG A 289 -25.56 20.84 -1.39
N GLU A 290 -25.94 22.01 -0.91
CA GLU A 290 -26.72 23.02 -1.63
C GLU A 290 -25.91 23.67 -2.75
N THR A 291 -24.58 23.64 -2.64
CA THR A 291 -23.62 24.11 -3.63
C THR A 291 -22.96 22.96 -4.40
N ALA A 292 -23.54 21.75 -4.40
CA ALA A 292 -22.92 20.61 -5.08
C ALA A 292 -22.78 20.86 -6.59
N HIS A 293 -21.59 20.59 -7.13
CA HIS A 293 -21.29 20.75 -8.55
C HIS A 293 -21.36 19.40 -9.26
N ALA A 294 -21.66 19.40 -10.55
CA ALA A 294 -21.60 18.20 -11.36
C ALA A 294 -20.15 17.65 -11.40
N VAL A 295 -20.00 16.34 -11.32
CA VAL A 295 -18.70 15.66 -11.45
C VAL A 295 -18.10 16.01 -12.81
N SER A 296 -16.85 16.46 -12.78
CA SER A 296 -16.13 16.97 -13.94
C SER A 296 -15.48 15.83 -14.73
N ASP A 297 -15.59 15.90 -16.06
CA ASP A 297 -14.86 15.06 -17.03
C ASP A 297 -13.65 15.79 -17.64
N ASN A 298 -13.27 16.94 -17.07
CA ASN A 298 -12.21 17.80 -17.59
C ASN A 298 -10.81 17.21 -17.36
N THR A 299 -10.16 16.77 -18.44
CA THR A 299 -8.81 16.18 -18.37
C THR A 299 -7.74 17.15 -17.86
N ILE A 300 -7.87 18.46 -18.09
CA ILE A 300 -6.91 19.47 -17.59
C ILE A 300 -7.02 19.59 -16.06
N GLU A 301 -8.23 19.44 -15.52
CA GLU A 301 -8.47 19.41 -14.07
C GLU A 301 -7.92 18.12 -13.45
N ALA A 302 -8.09 16.98 -14.13
CA ALA A 302 -7.51 15.70 -13.75
C ALA A 302 -5.95 15.74 -13.75
N GLU A 303 -5.34 16.32 -14.79
CA GLU A 303 -3.90 16.59 -14.86
C GLU A 303 -3.41 17.43 -13.67
N ALA A 304 -4.12 18.53 -13.37
CA ALA A 304 -3.79 19.41 -12.25
C ALA A 304 -3.90 18.67 -10.89
N LEU A 305 -4.92 17.83 -10.70
CA LEU A 305 -5.07 17.04 -9.47
C LEU A 305 -3.97 15.97 -9.34
N LEU A 306 -3.60 15.30 -10.43
CA LEU A 306 -2.49 14.33 -10.46
C LEU A 306 -1.13 15.00 -10.17
N LEU A 307 -0.91 16.22 -10.68
CA LEU A 307 0.27 17.02 -10.35
C LEU A 307 0.29 17.40 -8.86
N ALA A 308 -0.83 17.87 -8.31
CA ALA A 308 -0.95 18.17 -6.88
C ALA A 308 -0.74 16.93 -6.00
N PHE A 309 -1.28 15.76 -6.38
CA PHE A 309 -1.02 14.48 -5.72
C PHE A 309 0.46 14.08 -5.76
N SER A 310 1.15 14.34 -6.87
CA SER A 310 2.59 14.10 -7.00
C SER A 310 3.38 15.04 -6.08
N ASP A 311 3.04 16.32 -6.07
CA ASP A 311 3.69 17.32 -5.23
C ASP A 311 3.48 17.05 -3.74
N GLU A 312 2.27 16.71 -3.30
CA GLU A 312 2.00 16.25 -1.93
C GLU A 312 2.82 15.00 -1.58
N ASN A 313 3.09 14.10 -2.54
CA ASN A 313 3.89 12.91 -2.28
C ASN A 313 5.38 13.22 -2.03
N HIS A 314 5.89 14.30 -2.62
CA HIS A 314 7.33 14.58 -2.69
C HIS A 314 7.77 15.77 -1.82
N LYS A 315 6.90 16.77 -1.63
CA LYS A 315 7.13 17.96 -0.80
C LYS A 315 6.69 17.68 0.65
N SER A 316 7.50 18.16 1.59
CA SER A 316 7.26 18.10 3.04
C SER A 316 6.65 19.39 3.59
N ASN A 317 6.68 20.45 2.80
CA ASN A 317 6.10 21.77 3.03
C ASN A 317 4.94 22.06 2.05
N PHE A 318 4.19 21.02 1.67
CA PHE A 318 3.04 21.13 0.76
C PHE A 318 1.97 22.08 1.33
N ASP A 319 1.60 23.11 0.55
CA ASP A 319 0.60 24.09 0.95
C ASP A 319 -0.79 23.64 0.50
N TRP A 320 -1.54 23.06 1.44
CA TRP A 320 -2.89 22.55 1.18
C TRP A 320 -3.86 23.63 0.69
N ASP A 321 -3.78 24.84 1.26
CA ASP A 321 -4.72 25.92 0.96
C ASP A 321 -4.43 26.53 -0.44
N GLN A 322 -3.16 26.55 -0.86
CA GLN A 322 -2.76 26.92 -2.23
C GLN A 322 -3.15 25.86 -3.27
N GLU A 323 -2.81 24.58 -3.02
CA GLU A 323 -2.88 23.51 -4.03
C GLU A 323 -4.26 22.83 -4.10
N TYR A 324 -4.93 22.63 -2.95
CA TYR A 324 -6.26 21.98 -2.86
C TYR A 324 -7.40 22.92 -2.44
N GLY A 325 -7.14 24.08 -1.85
CA GLY A 325 -8.17 24.92 -1.22
C GLY A 325 -9.33 25.32 -2.15
N LYS A 326 -9.04 25.55 -3.43
CA LYS A 326 -10.06 25.83 -4.47
C LYS A 326 -11.02 24.66 -4.71
N GLY A 327 -10.59 23.44 -4.45
CA GLY A 327 -11.32 22.22 -4.76
C GLY A 327 -11.15 21.76 -6.20
N PHE A 328 -11.58 20.53 -6.42
CA PHE A 328 -11.60 19.81 -7.70
C PHE A 328 -12.91 19.02 -7.75
N ASP A 329 -13.66 19.08 -8.84
CA ASP A 329 -14.90 18.33 -9.04
C ASP A 329 -14.70 17.06 -9.89
N VAL A 330 -13.48 16.83 -10.38
CA VAL A 330 -13.09 15.58 -11.02
C VAL A 330 -12.97 14.42 -10.02
N VAL A 331 -13.46 13.25 -10.42
CA VAL A 331 -13.47 12.00 -9.62
C VAL A 331 -12.63 10.92 -10.28
N ASP A 332 -12.80 10.75 -11.60
CA ASP A 332 -12.10 9.77 -12.43
C ASP A 332 -10.80 10.38 -13.00
N LEU A 333 -9.68 9.65 -12.87
CA LEU A 333 -8.34 10.06 -13.32
C LEU A 333 -7.74 9.10 -14.38
N HIS A 334 -8.55 8.20 -14.94
CA HIS A 334 -8.13 7.17 -15.89
C HIS A 334 -7.57 7.73 -17.20
N ASN A 335 -8.19 8.77 -17.76
CA ASN A 335 -8.02 9.17 -19.16
C ASN A 335 -7.06 10.36 -19.39
N VAL A 336 -6.05 10.49 -18.51
CA VAL A 336 -4.98 11.51 -18.57
C VAL A 336 -3.68 10.91 -19.10
#